data_AF-A0A8T2QTZ0-F1
#
_entry.id   AF-A0A8T2QTZ0-F1
#
_cell.length_a   1.000
_cell.length_b   1.000
_cell.length_c   1.000
_cell.angle_alpha   90.00
_cell.angle_beta   90.00
_cell.angle_gamma   90.00
#
_symmetry.space_group_name_H-M   'P 1'
#
loop_
_entity.id
_entity.type
_entity.pdbx_description
1 polymer ?
#
loop_
_entity_poly.entity_id
_entity_poly.type
_entity_poly.pdbx_seq_one_letter_code
_entity_poly.pdbx_strand_id
1 'polypeptide(L)'
;MKAACCRQEIVIQTDPQNCDYVIISGAQKKTEEYDPEDAETLVLSSDADKGKLADPLYRLEHLGEDAQRAKDAEPLLVRMQRVSKIKHENDYSLNRSLRAQLREQKQRVKSETDYSKKLGLSIRLLPPSKEDTDEASRTKFAHKFDVNRKNKRAAIIASSIFSEGLGKHDRSVGEFDQRLQLLAKRRKMDAAAVHSNLIGRVKPLSKSAVSSRGQCAERRVSISKIS
;
A
#
# COMPACT_ATOMS: atom_id res chain seq x y z
N MET A 1 -0.38 -52.03 -38.26
CA MET A 1 -0.40 -50.55 -38.43
C MET A 1 0.79 -50.13 -39.29
N LYS A 2 0.73 -49.00 -40.01
CA LYS A 2 1.86 -48.52 -40.84
C LYS A 2 2.50 -47.30 -40.20
N ALA A 3 3.84 -47.22 -40.21
CA ALA A 3 4.56 -46.06 -39.72
C ALA A 3 4.43 -44.88 -40.71
N ALA A 4 4.35 -43.65 -40.20
CA ALA A 4 4.20 -42.45 -41.05
C ALA A 4 5.49 -42.10 -41.82
N CYS A 5 6.66 -42.42 -41.24
CA CYS A 5 7.96 -42.02 -41.80
C CYS A 5 8.65 -43.12 -42.62
N CYS A 6 8.28 -44.39 -42.45
CA CYS A 6 8.92 -45.52 -43.14
C CYS A 6 7.88 -46.54 -43.61
N ARG A 7 8.25 -47.38 -44.59
CA ARG A 7 7.36 -48.40 -45.18
C ARG A 7 7.19 -49.65 -44.31
N GLN A 8 7.68 -49.63 -43.05
CA GLN A 8 7.63 -50.78 -42.16
C GLN A 8 6.23 -50.97 -41.56
N GLU A 9 5.78 -52.22 -41.45
CA GLU A 9 4.53 -52.57 -40.78
C GLU A 9 4.78 -52.89 -39.30
N ILE A 10 3.89 -52.38 -38.44
CA ILE A 10 3.87 -52.59 -36.99
C ILE A 10 2.79 -53.63 -36.68
N VAL A 11 3.18 -54.77 -36.12
CA VAL A 11 2.27 -55.85 -35.72
C VAL A 11 2.08 -55.82 -34.21
N ILE A 12 0.83 -55.66 -33.79
CA ILE A 12 0.41 -55.61 -32.39
C ILE A 12 -0.57 -56.75 -32.15
N GLN A 13 -0.35 -57.51 -31.08
CA GLN A 13 -1.25 -58.57 -30.63
C GLN A 13 -1.84 -58.19 -29.26
N THR A 14 -3.11 -58.51 -29.08
CA THR A 14 -3.80 -58.40 -27.79
C THR A 14 -3.52 -59.63 -26.94
N ASP A 15 -3.04 -59.42 -25.72
CA ASP A 15 -2.87 -60.47 -24.72
C ASP A 15 -4.03 -60.42 -23.71
N PRO A 16 -5.03 -61.31 -23.84
CA PRO A 16 -6.25 -61.25 -23.03
C PRO A 16 -6.01 -61.60 -21.55
N GLN A 17 -4.87 -62.23 -21.21
CA GLN A 17 -4.55 -62.60 -19.83
C GLN A 17 -4.11 -61.40 -18.99
N ASN A 18 -3.35 -60.48 -19.58
CA ASN A 18 -2.80 -59.30 -18.88
C ASN A 18 -3.53 -58.00 -19.24
N CYS A 19 -4.55 -58.07 -20.13
CA CYS A 19 -5.25 -56.91 -20.66
C CYS A 19 -4.32 -55.89 -21.36
N ASP A 20 -3.23 -56.38 -21.96
CA ASP A 20 -2.16 -55.57 -22.54
C ASP A 20 -2.00 -55.81 -24.04
N TYR A 21 -1.35 -54.85 -24.72
CA TYR A 21 -0.96 -54.96 -26.12
C TYR A 21 0.54 -55.24 -26.22
N VAL A 22 0.90 -56.32 -26.91
CA VAL A 22 2.30 -56.70 -27.15
C VAL A 22 2.67 -56.39 -28.60
N ILE A 23 3.79 -55.70 -28.76
CA ILE A 23 4.35 -55.35 -30.06
C ILE A 23 5.27 -56.50 -30.50
N ILE A 24 4.91 -57.17 -31.59
CA ILE A 24 5.66 -58.32 -32.13
C ILE A 24 6.74 -57.85 -33.10
N SER A 25 6.44 -56.84 -33.91
CA SER A 25 7.37 -56.33 -34.91
C SER A 25 7.13 -54.87 -35.26
N GLY A 26 8.19 -54.20 -35.72
CA GLY A 26 8.12 -52.88 -36.34
C GLY A 26 8.12 -51.68 -35.39
N ALA A 27 7.99 -51.88 -34.08
CA ALA A 27 8.11 -50.80 -33.09
C ALA A 27 8.64 -51.34 -31.74
N GLN A 28 9.05 -50.41 -30.87
CA GLN A 28 9.39 -50.69 -29.48
C GLN A 28 8.49 -49.85 -28.57
N LYS A 29 8.07 -50.44 -27.44
CA LYS A 29 7.30 -49.72 -26.42
C LYS A 29 8.24 -48.73 -25.72
N LYS A 30 7.87 -47.45 -25.70
CA LYS A 30 8.54 -46.44 -24.88
C LYS A 30 7.97 -46.53 -23.47
N THR A 31 8.79 -46.90 -22.50
CA THR A 31 8.42 -46.85 -21.08
C THR A 31 8.99 -45.56 -20.51
N GLU A 32 8.13 -44.61 -20.18
CA GLU A 32 8.51 -43.41 -19.45
C GLU A 32 8.13 -43.60 -17.99
N GLU A 33 9.13 -43.62 -17.12
CA GLU A 33 8.94 -43.55 -15.68
C GLU A 33 8.73 -42.07 -15.33
N TYR A 34 7.49 -41.71 -15.00
CA TYR A 34 7.19 -40.37 -14.49
C TYR A 34 7.43 -40.37 -12.99
N ASP A 35 8.26 -39.44 -12.53
CA ASP A 35 8.37 -39.16 -11.10
C ASP A 35 7.01 -38.59 -10.62
N PRO A 36 6.40 -39.12 -9.56
CA PRO A 36 5.17 -38.57 -9.01
C PRO A 36 5.28 -37.08 -8.64
N GLU A 37 6.48 -36.57 -8.35
CA GLU A 37 6.72 -35.14 -8.12
C GLU A 37 6.50 -34.30 -9.39
N ASP A 38 6.95 -34.77 -10.55
CA ASP A 38 6.78 -34.11 -11.84
C ASP A 38 5.32 -34.13 -12.33
N ALA A 39 4.54 -35.12 -11.87
CA ALA A 39 3.13 -35.29 -12.21
C ALA A 39 2.16 -34.53 -11.28
N GLU A 40 2.66 -33.84 -10.24
CA GLU A 40 1.86 -33.23 -9.16
C GLU A 40 0.85 -34.20 -8.53
N THR A 41 1.19 -35.49 -8.56
CA THR A 41 0.34 -36.54 -8.00
C THR A 41 0.70 -36.80 -6.54
N LEU A 42 -0.28 -37.22 -5.73
CA LEU A 42 -0.02 -37.61 -4.35
C LEU A 42 0.97 -38.78 -4.32
N VAL A 43 2.19 -38.52 -3.83
CA VAL A 43 3.20 -39.55 -3.59
C VAL A 43 2.64 -40.53 -2.56
N LEU A 44 2.38 -41.76 -3.00
CA LEU A 44 2.00 -42.84 -2.09
C LEU A 44 3.15 -43.10 -1.12
N SER A 45 2.84 -43.61 0.08
CA SER A 45 3.84 -43.93 1.10
C SER A 45 4.99 -44.75 0.51
N SER A 46 6.22 -44.41 0.91
CA SER A 46 7.43 -45.00 0.36
C SER A 46 7.40 -46.53 0.50
N ASP A 47 8.09 -47.26 -0.38
CA ASP A 47 8.14 -48.73 -0.29
C ASP A 47 8.72 -49.23 1.05
N ALA A 48 9.56 -48.40 1.69
CA ALA A 48 10.03 -48.65 3.04
C ALA A 48 8.90 -48.58 4.08
N ASP A 49 7.95 -47.66 3.93
CA ASP A 49 6.79 -47.57 4.82
C ASP A 49 5.80 -48.71 4.56
N LYS A 50 5.64 -49.15 3.31
CA LYS A 50 4.84 -50.34 2.98
C LYS A 50 5.39 -51.60 3.68
N GLY A 51 6.71 -51.73 3.78
CA GLY A 51 7.36 -52.81 4.54
C GLY A 51 7.03 -52.76 6.03
N LYS A 52 7.04 -51.58 6.65
CA LYS A 52 6.66 -51.40 8.08
C LYS A 52 5.18 -51.65 8.32
N LEU A 53 4.33 -51.32 7.35
CA LEU A 53 2.89 -51.59 7.37
C LEU A 53 2.54 -53.08 7.26
N ALA A 54 3.49 -53.95 6.90
CA ALA A 54 3.34 -55.40 6.98
C ALA A 54 3.33 -55.91 8.44
N ASP A 55 3.99 -55.18 9.36
CA ASP A 55 3.97 -55.50 10.78
C ASP A 55 2.61 -55.13 11.39
N PRO A 56 1.88 -56.08 11.99
CA PRO A 56 0.50 -55.85 12.45
C PRO A 56 0.42 -54.83 13.58
N LEU A 57 1.44 -54.75 14.44
CA LEU A 57 1.47 -53.81 15.56
C LEU A 57 1.67 -52.36 15.06
N TYR A 58 2.64 -52.15 14.18
CA TYR A 58 2.92 -50.84 13.57
C TYR A 58 1.69 -50.29 12.84
N ARG A 59 1.01 -51.16 12.07
CA ARG A 59 -0.23 -50.79 11.38
C ARG A 59 -1.32 -50.33 12.35
N LEU A 60 -1.53 -51.04 13.45
CA LEU A 60 -2.58 -50.67 14.41
C LEU A 60 -2.32 -49.33 15.09
N GLU A 61 -1.07 -49.06 15.46
CA GLU A 61 -0.68 -47.79 16.08
C GLU A 61 -0.92 -46.61 15.12
N HIS A 62 -0.46 -46.73 13.87
CA HIS A 62 -0.60 -45.66 12.87
C HIS A 62 -2.05 -45.44 12.44
N LEU A 63 -2.85 -46.51 12.29
CA LEU A 63 -4.28 -46.37 11.99
C LEU A 63 -5.04 -45.61 13.09
N GLY A 64 -4.66 -45.82 14.36
CA GLY A 64 -5.23 -45.09 15.48
C GLY A 64 -4.87 -43.61 15.46
N GLU A 65 -3.59 -43.31 15.25
CA GLU A 65 -3.10 -41.93 15.12
C GLU A 65 -3.70 -41.20 13.92
N ASP A 66 -3.78 -41.85 12.75
CA ASP A 66 -4.37 -41.26 11.55
C ASP A 66 -5.86 -40.92 11.77
N ALA A 67 -6.59 -41.80 12.46
CA ALA A 67 -7.98 -41.55 12.83
C ALA A 67 -8.14 -40.38 13.82
N GLN A 68 -7.21 -40.21 14.75
CA GLN A 68 -7.19 -39.04 15.65
C GLN A 68 -6.87 -37.77 14.87
N ARG A 69 -5.83 -37.78 14.03
CA ARG A 69 -5.46 -36.65 13.16
C ARG A 69 -6.63 -36.24 12.25
N ALA A 70 -7.39 -37.19 11.71
CA ALA A 70 -8.58 -36.91 10.93
C ALA A 70 -9.63 -36.15 11.76
N LYS A 71 -9.96 -36.64 12.97
CA LYS A 71 -10.93 -36.00 13.87
C LYS A 71 -10.51 -34.61 14.31
N ASP A 72 -9.21 -34.41 14.57
CA ASP A 72 -8.66 -33.11 14.94
C ASP A 72 -8.75 -32.10 13.77
N ALA A 73 -8.67 -32.58 12.52
CA ALA A 73 -8.78 -31.76 11.32
C ALA A 73 -10.24 -31.45 10.91
N GLU A 74 -11.21 -32.28 11.26
CA GLU A 74 -12.64 -32.07 10.98
C GLU A 74 -13.17 -30.67 11.35
N PRO A 75 -12.95 -30.11 12.56
CA PRO A 75 -13.47 -28.78 12.90
C PRO A 75 -12.91 -27.67 12.02
N LEU A 76 -11.65 -27.80 11.58
CA LEU A 76 -11.03 -26.87 10.65
C LEU A 76 -11.72 -26.93 9.28
N LEU A 77 -11.98 -28.13 8.76
CA LEU A 77 -12.70 -28.32 7.49
C LEU A 77 -14.11 -27.74 7.56
N VAL A 78 -14.84 -27.99 8.65
CA VAL A 78 -16.19 -27.43 8.86
C VAL A 78 -16.14 -25.90 8.90
N ARG A 79 -15.14 -25.31 9.57
CA ARG A 79 -14.95 -23.86 9.59
C ARG A 79 -14.69 -23.30 8.20
N MET A 80 -13.81 -23.93 7.42
CA MET A 80 -13.52 -23.52 6.04
C MET A 80 -14.75 -23.61 5.16
N GLN A 81 -15.50 -24.71 5.26
CA GLN A 81 -16.75 -24.91 4.53
C GLN A 81 -17.78 -23.83 4.90
N ARG A 82 -17.91 -23.50 6.19
CA ARG A 82 -18.81 -22.44 6.65
C ARG A 82 -18.44 -21.07 6.06
N VAL A 83 -17.15 -20.71 6.09
CA VAL A 83 -16.67 -19.45 5.51
C VAL A 83 -16.90 -19.41 4.00
N SER A 84 -16.65 -20.52 3.30
CA SER A 84 -16.90 -20.66 1.87
C SER A 84 -18.39 -20.46 1.56
N LYS A 85 -19.28 -21.16 2.27
CA LYS A 85 -20.73 -21.03 2.15
C LYS A 85 -21.20 -19.59 2.38
N ILE A 86 -20.79 -18.94 3.47
CA ILE A 86 -21.18 -17.55 3.77
C ILE A 86 -20.80 -16.59 2.63
N LYS A 87 -19.62 -16.79 2.01
CA LYS A 87 -19.18 -15.97 0.89
C LYS A 87 -20.02 -16.24 -0.36
N HIS A 88 -20.22 -17.53 -0.68
CA HIS A 88 -20.77 -17.98 -1.96
C HIS A 88 -22.30 -18.14 -2.02
N GLU A 89 -22.98 -18.25 -0.88
CA GLU A 89 -24.44 -18.41 -0.81
C GLU A 89 -25.16 -17.23 -1.48
N ASN A 90 -24.60 -16.02 -1.39
CA ASN A 90 -25.20 -14.80 -1.92
C ASN A 90 -24.19 -13.92 -2.66
N ASP A 91 -23.36 -14.52 -3.51
CA ASP A 91 -22.29 -13.84 -4.26
C ASP A 91 -22.78 -12.58 -4.99
N TYR A 92 -23.96 -12.62 -5.60
CA TYR A 92 -24.48 -11.48 -6.37
C TYR A 92 -24.80 -10.26 -5.49
N SER A 93 -25.48 -10.46 -4.36
CA SER A 93 -25.89 -9.33 -3.49
C SER A 93 -24.69 -8.70 -2.80
N LEU A 94 -23.73 -9.51 -2.36
CA LEU A 94 -22.48 -9.07 -1.76
C LEU A 94 -21.62 -8.30 -2.78
N ASN A 95 -21.44 -8.84 -4.00
CA ASN A 95 -20.69 -8.13 -5.03
C ASN A 95 -21.39 -6.85 -5.48
N ARG A 96 -22.73 -6.82 -5.51
CA ARG A 96 -23.51 -5.62 -5.81
C ARG A 96 -23.27 -4.52 -4.77
N SER A 97 -23.32 -4.84 -3.48
CA SER A 97 -23.09 -3.86 -2.41
C SER A 97 -21.64 -3.38 -2.39
N LEU A 98 -20.66 -4.27 -2.55
CA LEU A 98 -19.24 -3.92 -2.65
C LEU A 98 -18.96 -2.99 -3.84
N ARG A 99 -19.50 -3.29 -5.02
CA ARG A 99 -19.36 -2.42 -6.19
C ARG A 99 -19.99 -1.05 -5.97
N ALA A 100 -21.13 -0.98 -5.27
CA ALA A 100 -21.76 0.30 -4.94
C ALA A 100 -20.86 1.13 -4.01
N GLN A 101 -20.34 0.54 -2.93
CA GLN A 101 -19.42 1.18 -1.99
C GLN A 101 -18.14 1.65 -2.68
N LEU A 102 -17.53 0.82 -3.53
CA LEU A 102 -16.31 1.19 -4.25
C LEU A 102 -16.55 2.32 -5.27
N ARG A 103 -17.71 2.36 -5.93
CA ARG A 103 -18.09 3.47 -6.81
C ARG A 103 -18.25 4.77 -6.01
N GLU A 104 -18.92 4.71 -4.86
CA GLU A 104 -19.10 5.86 -3.98
C GLU A 104 -17.75 6.37 -3.46
N GLN A 105 -16.88 5.47 -2.97
CA GLN A 105 -15.53 5.82 -2.54
C GLN A 105 -14.71 6.43 -3.68
N LYS A 106 -14.76 5.86 -4.88
CA LYS A 106 -14.08 6.42 -6.06
C LYS A 106 -14.59 7.81 -6.39
N GLN A 107 -15.90 8.03 -6.33
CA GLN A 107 -16.51 9.34 -6.56
C GLN A 107 -16.06 10.36 -5.50
N ARG A 108 -16.04 9.96 -4.22
CA ARG A 108 -15.57 10.80 -3.11
C ARG A 108 -14.09 11.19 -3.27
N VAL A 109 -13.21 10.23 -3.54
CA VAL A 109 -11.78 10.48 -3.81
C VAL A 109 -11.61 11.42 -5.01
N LYS A 110 -12.41 11.22 -6.07
CA LYS A 110 -12.40 12.10 -7.24
C LYS A 110 -12.77 13.54 -6.85
N SER A 111 -13.86 13.75 -6.10
CA SER A 111 -14.23 15.09 -5.65
C SER A 111 -13.17 15.76 -4.76
N GLU A 112 -12.53 15.00 -3.87
CA GLU A 112 -11.46 15.47 -2.99
C GLU A 112 -10.21 15.90 -3.78
N THR A 113 -9.83 15.12 -4.79
CA THR A 113 -8.71 15.45 -5.68
C THR A 113 -9.03 16.60 -6.62
N ASP A 114 -10.24 16.68 -7.17
CA ASP A 114 -10.68 17.79 -8.03
C ASP A 114 -10.76 19.10 -7.23
N TYR A 115 -11.18 19.06 -5.97
CA TYR A 115 -11.18 20.22 -5.07
C TYR A 115 -9.75 20.72 -4.79
N SER A 116 -8.83 19.80 -4.53
CA SER A 116 -7.41 20.13 -4.36
C SER A 116 -6.80 20.81 -5.60
N LYS A 117 -7.06 20.26 -6.79
CA LYS A 117 -6.58 20.82 -8.06
C LYS A 117 -7.12 22.24 -8.30
N LYS A 118 -8.39 22.51 -7.95
CA LYS A 118 -8.97 23.87 -8.04
C LYS A 118 -8.24 24.88 -7.16
N LEU A 119 -7.70 24.44 -6.03
CA LEU A 119 -6.89 25.27 -5.12
C LEU A 119 -5.41 25.34 -5.53
N GLY A 120 -5.01 24.64 -6.60
CA GLY A 120 -3.61 24.56 -7.05
C GLY A 120 -2.74 23.69 -6.14
N LEU A 121 -3.35 22.81 -5.33
CA LEU A 121 -2.66 21.90 -4.43
C LEU A 121 -2.44 20.55 -5.12
N SER A 122 -1.29 19.92 -4.87
CA SER A 122 -0.92 18.61 -5.41
C SER A 122 -1.29 17.44 -4.50
N ILE A 123 -1.92 17.71 -3.35
CA ILE A 123 -2.16 16.74 -2.27
C ILE A 123 -3.66 16.48 -2.15
N ARG A 124 -4.09 15.25 -1.92
CA ARG A 124 -5.50 14.92 -1.69
C ARG A 124 -6.01 15.62 -0.42
N LEU A 125 -7.12 16.35 -0.54
CA LEU A 125 -7.76 17.01 0.59
C LEU A 125 -8.82 16.11 1.24
N LEU A 126 -8.89 16.10 2.56
CA LEU A 126 -9.97 15.45 3.29
C LEU A 126 -11.25 16.32 3.26
N PRO A 127 -12.43 15.73 3.53
CA PRO A 127 -13.64 16.51 3.73
C PRO A 127 -13.50 17.47 4.91
N PRO A 128 -14.18 18.63 4.86
CA PRO A 128 -14.12 19.59 5.95
C PRO A 128 -14.70 18.98 7.23
N SER A 129 -13.92 19.01 8.32
CA SER A 129 -14.40 18.67 9.65
C SER A 129 -15.03 19.89 10.31
N LYS A 130 -16.08 19.67 11.10
CA LYS A 130 -16.71 20.75 11.90
C LYS A 130 -15.75 21.26 12.98
N GLU A 131 -14.95 20.37 13.54
CA GLU A 131 -13.94 20.69 14.54
C GLU A 131 -12.92 21.69 13.97
N ASP A 132 -12.40 21.43 12.77
CA ASP A 132 -11.48 22.33 12.07
C ASP A 132 -12.08 23.72 11.85
N THR A 133 -13.38 23.80 11.52
CA THR A 133 -14.06 25.08 11.33
C THR A 133 -14.23 25.85 12.64
N ASP A 134 -14.53 25.15 13.73
CA ASP A 134 -14.70 25.75 15.05
C ASP A 134 -13.35 26.26 15.59
N GLU A 135 -12.28 25.48 15.44
CA GLU A 135 -10.93 25.90 15.82
C GLU A 135 -10.43 27.08 14.99
N ALA A 136 -10.66 27.06 13.67
CA ALA A 136 -10.34 28.18 12.80
C ALA A 136 -11.09 29.46 13.22
N SER A 137 -12.37 29.34 13.63
CA SER A 137 -13.17 30.47 14.09
C SER A 137 -12.65 31.09 15.40
N ARG A 138 -12.11 30.26 16.30
CA ARG A 138 -11.56 30.70 17.59
C ARG A 138 -10.19 31.35 17.43
N THR A 139 -9.47 31.02 16.38
CA THR A 139 -8.13 31.53 16.11
C THR A 139 -8.20 32.96 15.56
N LYS A 140 -7.85 33.95 16.39
CA LYS A 140 -7.78 35.37 15.99
C LYS A 140 -6.36 35.71 15.53
N PHE A 141 -6.18 35.99 14.25
CA PHE A 141 -4.94 36.58 13.76
C PHE A 141 -4.82 38.05 14.18
N ALA A 142 -3.60 38.57 14.30
CA ALA A 142 -3.37 39.95 14.68
C ALA A 142 -4.10 40.91 13.72
N HIS A 143 -4.95 41.78 14.25
CA HIS A 143 -5.84 42.69 13.51
C HIS A 143 -5.14 43.54 12.43
N LYS A 144 -3.84 43.80 12.61
CA LYS A 144 -3.05 44.60 11.66
C LYS A 144 -2.62 43.80 10.41
N PHE A 145 -2.75 42.47 10.38
CA PHE A 145 -2.30 41.65 9.25
C PHE A 145 -3.07 41.99 7.95
N ASP A 146 -4.40 42.04 8.01
CA ASP A 146 -5.22 42.33 6.83
C ASP A 146 -5.07 43.77 6.36
N VAL A 147 -5.00 44.72 7.30
CA VAL A 147 -4.74 46.13 6.99
C VAL A 147 -3.36 46.28 6.33
N ASN A 148 -2.32 45.66 6.90
CA ASN A 148 -0.97 45.70 6.35
C ASN A 148 -0.88 45.03 4.98
N ARG A 149 -1.60 43.91 4.77
CA ARG A 149 -1.66 43.22 3.49
C ARG A 149 -2.36 44.06 2.43
N LYS A 150 -3.49 44.71 2.76
CA LYS A 150 -4.20 45.64 1.86
C LYS A 150 -3.32 46.83 1.51
N ASN A 151 -2.68 47.45 2.50
CA ASN A 151 -1.79 48.59 2.28
C ASN A 151 -0.58 48.22 1.41
N LYS A 152 0.04 47.06 1.63
CA LYS A 152 1.13 46.55 0.78
C LYS A 152 0.68 46.30 -0.66
N ARG A 153 -0.51 45.70 -0.85
CA ARG A 153 -1.06 45.50 -2.20
C ARG A 153 -1.39 46.81 -2.89
N ALA A 154 -1.99 47.77 -2.18
CA ALA A 154 -2.24 49.10 -2.70
C ALA A 154 -0.94 49.82 -3.09
N ALA A 155 0.11 49.71 -2.27
CA ALA A 155 1.43 50.26 -2.59
C ALA A 155 2.07 49.61 -3.83
N ILE A 156 1.90 48.29 -4.03
CA ILE A 156 2.39 47.58 -5.22
C ILE A 156 1.60 47.98 -6.47
N ILE A 157 0.27 48.12 -6.36
CA ILE A 157 -0.58 48.57 -7.47
C ILE A 157 -0.27 50.03 -7.84
N ALA A 158 0.02 50.87 -6.85
CA ALA A 158 0.40 52.25 -7.06
C ALA A 158 1.85 52.41 -7.54
N SER A 159 2.71 51.41 -7.30
CA SER A 159 4.08 51.43 -7.82
C SER A 159 4.11 51.15 -9.32
N SER A 160 4.94 51.90 -10.05
CA SER A 160 5.14 51.70 -11.49
C SER A 160 5.69 50.29 -11.77
N ILE A 161 5.04 49.57 -12.69
CA ILE A 161 5.45 48.24 -13.15
C ILE A 161 6.62 48.33 -14.13
N PHE A 162 6.83 49.51 -14.71
CA PHE A 162 8.02 49.80 -15.49
C PHE A 162 9.13 50.16 -14.54
N SER A 163 10.19 49.35 -14.51
CA SER A 163 11.48 49.82 -14.02
C SER A 163 11.77 51.11 -14.77
N GLU A 164 11.94 52.23 -14.06
CA GLU A 164 12.75 53.33 -14.60
C GLU A 164 14.03 52.67 -15.10
N GLY A 165 14.11 52.52 -16.42
CA GLY A 165 15.18 51.82 -17.06
C GLY A 165 16.49 52.48 -16.66
N LEU A 166 17.55 51.68 -16.64
CA LEU A 166 18.85 52.21 -17.02
C LEU A 166 18.69 52.85 -18.42
N GLY A 167 18.34 54.13 -18.44
CA GLY A 167 17.89 54.82 -19.65
C GLY A 167 17.61 56.27 -19.33
N LYS A 168 18.66 57.09 -19.46
CA LYS A 168 18.71 58.55 -19.48
C LYS A 168 17.36 59.23 -19.81
N HIS A 169 16.87 60.12 -18.94
CA HIS A 169 16.34 61.42 -19.37
C HIS A 169 16.32 62.45 -18.24
N ASP A 170 16.23 63.70 -18.69
CA ASP A 170 16.53 64.95 -18.01
C ASP A 170 15.95 65.15 -16.60
N ARG A 171 16.76 65.84 -15.81
CA ARG A 171 16.45 66.26 -14.45
C ARG A 171 15.30 67.27 -14.44
N SER A 172 14.13 66.84 -14.01
CA SER A 172 13.12 67.76 -13.47
C SER A 172 13.35 67.94 -11.97
N VAL A 173 13.41 69.19 -11.53
CA VAL A 173 13.92 69.63 -10.21
C VAL A 173 12.97 69.27 -9.05
N GLY A 174 11.79 68.69 -9.31
CA GLY A 174 10.75 68.43 -8.29
C GLY A 174 10.82 67.09 -7.56
N GLU A 175 11.45 66.06 -8.11
CA GLU A 175 11.45 64.70 -7.50
C GLU A 175 12.51 64.51 -6.41
N PHE A 176 13.57 65.33 -6.44
CA PHE A 176 14.65 65.25 -5.46
C PHE A 176 14.17 65.61 -4.05
N ASP A 177 13.28 66.59 -3.95
CA ASP A 177 12.68 67.02 -2.67
C ASP A 177 11.72 65.98 -2.10
N GLN A 178 10.93 65.32 -2.95
CA GLN A 178 10.05 64.24 -2.49
C GLN A 178 10.85 63.03 -2.00
N ARG A 179 11.93 62.67 -2.69
CA ARG A 179 12.82 61.58 -2.30
C ARG A 179 13.58 61.90 -1.00
N LEU A 180 14.04 63.13 -0.83
CA LEU A 180 14.66 63.60 0.42
C LEU A 180 13.68 63.63 1.59
N GLN A 181 12.43 64.05 1.36
CA GLN A 181 11.38 64.03 2.39
C GLN A 181 11.03 62.59 2.82
N LEU A 182 10.96 61.65 1.87
CA LEU A 182 10.72 60.23 2.19
C LEU A 182 11.91 59.60 2.94
N LEU A 183 13.15 59.93 2.56
CA LEU A 183 14.35 59.50 3.28
C LEU A 183 14.45 60.11 4.69
N ALA A 184 14.07 61.37 4.86
CA ALA A 184 14.00 62.02 6.18
C ALA A 184 12.91 61.40 7.06
N LYS A 185 11.75 61.04 6.49
CA LYS A 185 10.70 60.29 7.20
C LYS A 185 11.16 58.88 7.58
N ARG A 186 11.99 58.23 6.75
CA ARG A 186 12.59 56.91 7.04
C ARG A 186 13.64 56.95 8.15
N ARG A 187 14.37 58.06 8.30
CA ARG A 187 15.34 58.29 9.39
C ARG A 187 14.69 58.61 10.74
N LYS A 188 13.43 59.08 10.76
CA LYS A 188 12.66 59.33 11.98
C LYS A 188 12.07 58.07 12.63
N MET A 189 12.29 56.88 12.06
CA MET A 189 11.90 55.62 12.69
C MET A 189 13.11 55.06 13.45
N ASP A 190 12.99 54.98 14.78
CA ASP A 190 13.99 54.30 15.61
C ASP A 190 13.98 52.79 15.32
N ALA A 191 14.92 52.35 14.48
CA ALA A 191 15.07 50.95 14.09
C ALA A 191 15.26 50.04 15.32
N ALA A 192 15.88 50.55 16.39
CA ALA A 192 16.05 49.86 17.66
C ALA A 192 14.72 49.62 18.40
N ALA A 193 13.78 50.56 18.35
CA ALA A 193 12.45 50.44 18.96
C ALA A 193 11.52 49.50 18.17
N VAL A 194 11.71 49.39 16.85
CA VAL A 194 10.96 48.44 16.01
C VAL A 194 11.50 47.01 16.20
N HIS A 195 12.81 46.85 16.37
CA HIS A 195 13.44 45.56 16.60
C HIS A 195 13.09 44.98 17.98
N SER A 196 13.03 45.81 19.04
CA SER A 196 12.61 45.36 20.38
C SER A 196 11.14 44.94 20.47
N ASN A 197 10.27 45.52 19.63
CA ASN A 197 8.85 45.13 19.54
C ASN A 197 8.61 43.88 18.68
N LEU A 198 9.51 43.56 17.74
CA LEU A 198 9.42 42.37 16.88
C LEU A 198 10.01 41.13 17.57
N ILE A 199 11.03 41.30 18.40
CA ILE A 199 11.53 40.23 19.27
C ILE A 199 10.67 40.20 20.53
N GLY A 200 9.48 39.61 20.38
CA GLY A 200 8.71 39.17 21.54
C GLY A 200 9.60 38.34 22.45
N ARG A 201 9.50 38.57 23.77
CA ARG A 201 10.29 37.92 24.82
C ARG A 201 9.98 36.42 24.88
N VAL A 202 10.53 35.64 23.94
CA VAL A 202 10.43 34.18 23.94
C VAL A 202 11.41 33.67 24.99
N LYS A 203 10.89 33.19 26.13
CA LYS A 203 11.69 32.42 27.08
C LYS A 203 12.16 31.13 26.35
N PRO A 204 13.47 30.82 26.31
CA PRO A 204 13.90 29.56 25.74
C PRO A 204 13.46 28.44 26.68
N LEU A 205 12.51 27.61 26.23
CA LEU A 205 12.12 26.42 26.96
C LEU A 205 13.27 25.42 26.89
N SER A 206 13.75 25.04 28.07
CA SER A 206 14.80 24.06 28.31
C SER A 206 14.51 22.74 27.58
N LYS A 207 15.57 22.15 27.02
CA LYS A 207 15.58 20.79 26.49
C LYS A 207 15.12 19.82 27.58
N SER A 208 13.94 19.23 27.43
CA SER A 208 13.62 17.97 28.11
C SER A 208 14.23 16.83 27.29
N ALA A 209 15.15 16.11 27.92
CA ALA A 209 15.73 14.89 27.42
C ALA A 209 14.64 13.84 27.16
N VAL A 210 14.71 13.21 25.99
CA VAL A 210 13.94 12.01 25.66
C VAL A 210 14.45 10.89 26.56
N SER A 211 13.63 10.51 27.55
CA SER A 211 13.79 9.25 28.28
C SER A 211 13.42 8.11 27.35
N SER A 212 14.42 7.35 26.91
CA SER A 212 14.26 6.11 26.17
C SER A 212 13.65 5.04 27.08
N ARG A 213 12.33 4.83 26.99
CA ARG A 213 11.68 3.56 27.38
C ARG A 213 10.61 3.22 26.36
N GLY A 214 10.97 2.32 25.46
CA GLY A 214 10.10 1.70 24.48
C GLY A 214 10.87 0.55 23.84
N GLN A 215 10.99 -0.54 24.59
CA GLN A 215 11.55 -1.79 24.10
C GLN A 215 10.74 -2.24 22.88
N CYS A 216 11.44 -2.39 21.75
CA CYS A 216 10.97 -3.11 20.59
C CYS A 216 10.91 -4.59 20.99
N ALA A 217 9.70 -5.14 21.12
CA ALA A 217 9.51 -6.57 21.33
C ALA A 217 9.74 -7.30 19.99
N GLU A 218 10.98 -7.69 19.75
CA GLU A 218 11.32 -8.70 18.75
C GLU A 218 10.77 -10.06 19.17
N ARG A 219 10.09 -10.71 18.24
CA ARG A 219 9.63 -12.10 18.35
C ARG A 219 10.84 -13.02 18.47
N ARG A 220 10.95 -13.76 19.58
CA ARG A 220 11.71 -15.02 19.64
C ARG A 220 10.73 -16.18 19.78
N VAL A 221 10.67 -17.00 18.75
CA VAL A 221 10.07 -18.34 18.81
C VAL A 221 11.09 -19.24 19.51
N SER A 222 10.77 -19.70 20.72
CA SER A 222 11.55 -20.71 21.43
C SER A 222 11.13 -22.11 20.96
N ILE A 223 12.04 -22.79 20.29
CA ILE A 223 11.98 -24.23 20.03
C ILE A 223 12.39 -24.93 21.32
N SER A 224 11.43 -25.54 22.01
CA SER A 224 11.69 -26.44 23.13
C SER A 224 12.13 -27.80 22.59
N LYS A 225 13.41 -28.15 22.84
CA LYS A 225 13.92 -29.52 22.75
C LYS A 225 13.23 -30.38 23.80
N ILE A 226 12.65 -31.48 23.34
CA ILE A 226 12.23 -32.61 24.17
C ILE A 226 13.49 -33.44 24.44
N SER A 227 13.70 -33.81 25.70
CA SER A 227 14.59 -34.89 26.15
C SER A 227 13.76 -35.78 27.06
#